data_AF-A0AAU2ICA6-F1
#
_entry.id   AF-A0AAU2ICA6-F1
#
_cell.length_a   1.000
_cell.length_b   1.000
_cell.length_c   1.000
_cell.angle_alpha   90.00
_cell.angle_beta   90.00
_cell.angle_gamma   90.00
#
_symmetry.space_group_name_H-M   'P 1'
#
loop_
_entity.id
_entity.type
_entity.pdbx_description
1 polymer ?
#
loop_
_entity_poly.entity_id
_entity_poly.type
_entity_poly.pdbx_seq_one_letter_code
_entity_poly.pdbx_strand_id
1 'polypeptide(L)'
;MARNAERRVALVDAAVEVLAAEGARGLTFRAVDAAAAVPTGTSSNYFTSRDDLLHQIDAWLHERLAPDPAVVAELLERPRDRELVAAFMHDLLGRAQRDRTGYLAMMEMRLEAGRRPELRASLMKSLRGDLDFGISFHTESGLPGGAETVTVLYLAALGLILEHLTMPGMLDGAVPGVSVPEGLMDRIVRTIVPQEQPLAP
;
A
#
# COMPACT_ATOMS: atom_id res chain seq x y z
N MET A 1 -14.91 26.41 -6.67
CA MET A 1 -14.85 25.27 -5.73
C MET A 1 -14.00 24.13 -6.30
N ALA A 2 -14.28 23.64 -7.52
CA ALA A 2 -13.47 22.58 -8.18
C ALA A 2 -11.95 22.88 -8.24
N ARG A 3 -11.55 24.08 -8.71
CA ARG A 3 -10.13 24.50 -8.80
C ARG A 3 -9.40 24.55 -7.45
N ASN A 4 -10.11 24.71 -6.33
CA ASN A 4 -9.53 24.69 -4.98
C ASN A 4 -9.30 23.24 -4.52
N ALA A 5 -10.25 22.34 -4.81
CA ALA A 5 -10.10 20.91 -4.56
C ALA A 5 -8.96 20.29 -5.38
N GLU A 6 -8.87 20.61 -6.67
CA GLU A 6 -7.75 20.18 -7.54
C GLU A 6 -6.39 20.65 -7.00
N ARG A 7 -6.33 21.90 -6.52
CA ARG A 7 -5.10 22.44 -5.92
C ARG A 7 -4.73 21.71 -4.63
N ARG A 8 -5.71 21.41 -3.78
CA ARG A 8 -5.52 20.64 -2.56
C ARG A 8 -4.94 19.26 -2.88
N VAL A 9 -5.52 18.56 -3.85
CA VAL A 9 -5.03 17.25 -4.30
C VAL A 9 -3.59 17.34 -4.79
N ALA A 10 -3.25 18.32 -5.64
CA ALA A 10 -1.88 18.51 -6.11
C ALA A 10 -0.88 18.78 -4.98
N LEU A 11 -1.28 19.50 -3.93
CA LEU A 11 -0.44 19.72 -2.76
C LEU A 11 -0.26 18.46 -1.91
N VAL A 12 -1.30 17.64 -1.75
CA VAL A 12 -1.20 16.36 -1.03
C VAL A 12 -0.32 15.39 -1.82
N ASP A 13 -0.46 15.35 -3.14
CA ASP A 13 0.37 14.51 -4.00
C ASP A 13 1.85 14.92 -3.94
N ALA A 14 2.15 16.22 -3.99
CA ALA A 14 3.50 16.72 -3.76
C ALA A 14 4.03 16.40 -2.35
N ALA A 15 3.15 16.35 -1.35
CA ALA A 15 3.52 15.96 0.00
C ALA A 15 3.86 14.46 0.11
N VAL A 16 3.23 13.60 -0.69
CA VAL A 16 3.61 12.18 -0.85
C VAL A 16 5.01 12.06 -1.44
N GLU A 17 5.34 12.85 -2.47
CA GLU A 17 6.69 12.88 -3.06
C GLU A 17 7.75 13.31 -2.03
N VAL A 18 7.49 14.38 -1.27
CA VAL A 18 8.39 14.83 -0.19
C VAL A 18 8.54 13.74 0.87
N LEU A 19 7.45 13.09 1.27
CA LEU A 19 7.48 12.05 2.28
C LEU A 19 8.32 10.85 1.84
N ALA A 20 8.16 10.41 0.59
CA ALA A 20 8.94 9.29 0.04
C ALA A 20 10.44 9.64 -0.11
N ALA A 21 10.78 10.89 -0.44
CA ALA A 21 12.16 11.31 -0.69
C ALA A 21 12.92 11.71 0.58
N GLU A 22 12.27 12.42 1.50
CA GLU A 22 12.90 13.07 2.66
C GLU A 22 12.43 12.50 4.01
N GLY A 23 11.48 11.56 3.97
CA GLY A 23 10.87 10.97 5.15
C GLY A 23 10.01 11.95 5.94
N ALA A 24 9.39 11.47 7.02
CA ALA A 24 8.44 12.27 7.79
C ALA A 24 9.04 13.57 8.34
N ARG A 25 10.33 13.60 8.66
CA ARG A 25 11.01 14.81 9.16
C ARG A 25 11.18 15.90 8.10
N GLY A 26 11.37 15.53 6.83
CA GLY A 26 11.47 16.49 5.72
C GLY A 26 10.13 17.10 5.32
N LEU A 27 9.01 16.48 5.74
CA LEU A 27 7.66 16.97 5.46
C LEU A 27 7.36 18.31 6.15
N THR A 28 7.62 19.39 5.42
CA THR A 28 7.33 20.77 5.81
C THR A 28 6.51 21.46 4.73
N PHE A 29 5.67 22.44 5.09
CA PHE A 29 4.89 23.19 4.10
C PHE A 29 5.75 23.84 3.01
N ARG A 30 6.96 24.30 3.37
CA ARG A 30 7.91 24.83 2.39
C ARG A 30 8.40 23.77 1.41
N ALA A 31 8.70 22.55 1.90
CA ALA A 31 9.10 21.44 1.03
C ALA A 31 7.95 21.04 0.11
N VAL A 32 6.71 21.01 0.61
CA VAL A 32 5.50 20.74 -0.20
C VAL A 32 5.29 21.82 -1.25
N ASP A 33 5.38 23.11 -0.89
CA ASP A 33 5.25 24.22 -1.85
C ASP A 33 6.30 24.11 -2.97
N ALA A 34 7.54 23.76 -2.61
CA ALA A 34 8.63 23.57 -3.56
C ALA A 34 8.37 22.37 -4.49
N ALA A 35 7.98 21.22 -3.93
CA ALA A 35 7.66 20.02 -4.70
C ALA A 35 6.45 20.23 -5.63
N ALA A 36 5.45 20.99 -5.21
CA ALA A 36 4.28 21.34 -6.01
C ALA A 36 4.54 22.47 -7.02
N ALA A 37 5.75 23.07 -7.03
CA ALA A 37 6.11 24.23 -7.85
C ALA A 37 5.14 25.42 -7.69
N VAL A 38 4.73 25.71 -6.45
CA VAL A 38 3.85 26.82 -6.10
C VAL A 38 4.57 27.87 -5.25
N PRO A 39 4.03 29.10 -5.11
CA PRO A 39 4.60 30.10 -4.22
C PRO A 39 4.69 29.61 -2.77
N THR A 40 5.75 29.99 -2.07
CA THR A 40 5.91 29.70 -0.64
C THR A 40 4.75 30.26 0.17
N GLY A 41 4.22 29.46 1.11
CA GLY A 41 3.04 29.76 1.91
C GLY A 41 1.73 29.32 1.25
N THR A 42 1.76 28.63 0.11
CA THR A 42 0.53 28.11 -0.51
C THR A 42 -0.07 27.02 0.36
N SER A 43 0.71 26.01 0.77
CA SER A 43 0.26 24.91 1.62
C SER A 43 -0.37 25.37 2.94
N SER A 44 0.15 26.43 3.58
CA SER A 44 -0.43 26.95 4.83
C SER A 44 -1.85 27.50 4.67
N ASN A 45 -2.29 27.82 3.45
CA ASN A 45 -3.67 28.22 3.18
C ASN A 45 -4.63 27.02 3.05
N TYR A 46 -4.10 25.80 2.88
CA TYR A 46 -4.88 24.58 2.66
C TYR A 46 -4.83 23.63 3.86
N PHE A 47 -3.73 23.64 4.62
CA PHE A 47 -3.51 22.76 5.75
C PHE A 47 -3.24 23.58 7.02
N THR A 48 -3.98 23.27 8.07
CA THR A 48 -3.95 23.97 9.35
C THR A 48 -2.77 23.57 10.22
N SER A 49 -2.25 22.35 10.04
CA SER A 49 -1.10 21.83 10.77
C SER A 49 -0.40 20.74 9.96
N ARG A 50 0.77 20.29 10.46
CA ARG A 50 1.45 19.11 9.91
C ARG A 50 0.62 17.84 10.09
N ASP A 51 -0.14 17.72 11.18
CA ASP A 51 -1.00 16.56 11.43
C ASP A 51 -2.22 16.53 10.50
N ASP A 52 -2.79 17.70 10.19
CA ASP A 52 -3.84 17.84 9.16
C ASP A 52 -3.32 17.38 7.78
N LEU A 53 -2.10 17.81 7.39
CA LEU A 53 -1.47 17.33 6.16
C LEU A 53 -1.24 15.81 6.18
N LEU A 54 -0.76 15.24 7.28
CA LEU A 54 -0.54 13.79 7.41
C LEU A 54 -1.85 13.00 7.29
N HIS A 55 -2.96 13.49 7.88
CA HIS A 55 -4.27 12.85 7.71
C HIS A 55 -4.77 12.91 6.26
N GLN A 56 -4.53 14.03 5.56
CA GLN A 56 -4.90 14.13 4.15
C GLN A 56 -4.03 13.24 3.25
N ILE A 57 -2.75 13.05 3.59
CA ILE A 57 -1.88 12.07 2.95
C ILE A 57 -2.39 10.64 3.18
N ASP A 58 -2.81 10.28 4.40
CA ASP A 58 -3.36 8.95 4.70
C ASP A 58 -4.58 8.63 3.80
N ALA A 59 -5.53 9.56 3.73
CA ALA A 59 -6.71 9.41 2.87
C ALA A 59 -6.34 9.31 1.38
N TRP A 60 -5.39 10.14 0.91
CA TRP A 60 -4.93 10.11 -0.48
C TRP A 60 -4.19 8.81 -0.83
N LEU A 61 -3.35 8.30 0.06
CA LEU A 61 -2.64 7.04 -0.15
C LEU A 61 -3.60 5.84 -0.20
N HIS A 62 -4.68 5.85 0.59
CA HIS A 62 -5.70 4.80 0.51
C HIS A 62 -6.33 4.74 -0.88
N GLU A 63 -6.66 5.88 -1.49
CA GLU A 63 -7.19 5.93 -2.86
C GLU A 63 -6.12 5.60 -3.91
N ARG A 64 -4.92 6.17 -3.80
CA ARG A 64 -3.81 6.02 -4.76
C ARG A 64 -3.30 4.57 -4.84
N LEU A 65 -3.28 3.86 -3.72
CA LEU A 65 -2.76 2.50 -3.63
C LEU A 65 -3.84 1.42 -3.75
N ALA A 66 -5.10 1.80 -3.95
CA ALA A 66 -6.19 0.87 -4.18
C ALA A 66 -5.95 0.02 -5.46
N PRO A 67 -6.40 -1.24 -5.49
CA PRO A 67 -6.35 -2.04 -6.71
C PRO A 67 -7.27 -1.44 -7.79
N ASP A 68 -6.88 -1.63 -9.06
CA ASP A 68 -7.74 -1.23 -10.18
C ASP A 68 -8.97 -2.15 -10.26
N PRO A 69 -10.21 -1.60 -10.15
CA PRO A 69 -11.42 -2.40 -10.20
C PRO A 69 -11.57 -3.23 -11.49
N ALA A 70 -11.04 -2.77 -12.62
CA ALA A 70 -11.10 -3.50 -13.88
C ALA A 70 -10.19 -4.74 -13.86
N VAL A 71 -8.98 -4.60 -13.32
CA VAL A 71 -8.04 -5.73 -13.13
C VAL A 71 -8.62 -6.74 -12.14
N VAL A 72 -9.23 -6.27 -11.04
CA VAL A 72 -9.89 -7.14 -10.07
C VAL A 72 -11.03 -7.91 -10.72
N ALA A 73 -11.88 -7.25 -11.51
CA ALA A 73 -12.99 -7.88 -12.21
C ALA A 73 -12.52 -8.96 -13.19
N GLU A 74 -11.48 -8.67 -13.98
CA GLU A 74 -10.87 -9.64 -14.92
C GLU A 74 -10.31 -10.87 -14.18
N LEU A 75 -9.57 -10.66 -13.09
CA LEU A 75 -9.04 -11.76 -12.29
C LEU A 75 -10.16 -12.63 -11.71
N LEU A 76 -11.27 -12.01 -11.30
CA LEU A 76 -12.47 -12.71 -10.85
C LEU A 76 -13.22 -13.46 -11.96
N GLU A 77 -12.71 -13.58 -13.19
CA GLU A 77 -13.25 -14.54 -14.17
C GLU A 77 -12.59 -15.92 -14.08
N ARG A 78 -11.46 -16.04 -13.36
CA ARG A 78 -10.65 -17.26 -13.27
C ARG A 78 -11.16 -18.26 -12.21
N PRO A 79 -10.79 -19.54 -12.25
CA PRO A 79 -11.13 -20.50 -11.18
C PRO A 79 -10.71 -20.01 -9.78
N ARG A 80 -11.48 -20.34 -8.75
CA ARG A 80 -11.25 -19.89 -7.35
C ARG A 80 -10.21 -20.77 -6.65
N ASP A 81 -9.00 -20.72 -7.17
CA ASP A 81 -7.90 -21.55 -6.73
C ASP A 81 -6.72 -20.71 -6.23
N ARG A 82 -5.66 -21.41 -5.87
CA ARG A 82 -4.42 -20.79 -5.40
C ARG A 82 -3.73 -19.96 -6.49
N GLU A 83 -3.93 -20.26 -7.77
CA GLU A 83 -3.33 -19.51 -8.86
C GLU A 83 -3.99 -18.14 -9.03
N LEU A 84 -5.29 -18.04 -8.76
CA LEU A 84 -5.99 -16.76 -8.68
C LEU A 84 -5.44 -15.91 -7.52
N VAL A 85 -5.22 -16.50 -6.34
CA VAL A 85 -4.57 -15.78 -5.22
C VAL A 85 -3.16 -15.32 -5.62
N ALA A 86 -2.38 -16.16 -6.30
CA ALA A 86 -1.07 -15.75 -6.82
C ALA A 86 -1.16 -14.55 -7.77
N ALA A 87 -2.17 -14.53 -8.65
CA ALA A 87 -2.39 -13.44 -9.57
C ALA A 87 -2.70 -12.10 -8.86
N PHE A 88 -3.53 -12.13 -7.81
CA PHE A 88 -3.76 -10.94 -6.98
C PHE A 88 -2.49 -10.46 -6.29
N MET A 89 -1.66 -11.39 -5.80
CA MET A 89 -0.38 -11.03 -5.17
C MET A 89 0.64 -10.46 -6.16
N HIS A 90 0.66 -10.94 -7.41
CA HIS A 90 1.46 -10.37 -8.49
C HIS A 90 0.95 -9.00 -8.92
N ASP A 91 -0.36 -8.78 -8.98
CA ASP A 91 -0.92 -7.44 -9.22
C ASP A 91 -0.49 -6.46 -8.11
N LEU A 92 -0.59 -6.87 -6.84
CA LEU A 92 -0.14 -6.06 -5.70
C LEU A 92 1.35 -5.70 -5.83
N LEU A 93 2.20 -6.66 -6.16
CA LEU A 93 3.63 -6.44 -6.36
C LEU A 93 3.91 -5.50 -7.54
N GLY A 94 3.23 -5.70 -8.67
CA GLY A 94 3.35 -4.85 -9.85
C GLY A 94 2.86 -3.42 -9.60
N ARG A 95 1.81 -3.23 -8.79
CA ARG A 95 1.38 -1.89 -8.32
C ARG A 95 2.46 -1.24 -7.46
N ALA A 96 3.06 -1.98 -6.52
CA ALA A 96 4.14 -1.48 -5.69
C ALA A 96 5.39 -1.08 -6.48
N GLN A 97 5.71 -1.80 -7.56
CA GLN A 97 6.81 -1.45 -8.47
C GLN A 97 6.49 -0.21 -9.31
N ARG A 98 5.27 -0.10 -9.83
CA ARG A 98 4.83 1.05 -10.66
C ARG A 98 4.70 2.33 -9.84
N ASP A 99 4.19 2.24 -8.61
CA ASP A 99 4.04 3.36 -7.69
C ASP A 99 4.94 3.22 -6.47
N ARG A 100 6.25 3.17 -6.74
CA ARG A 100 7.27 3.13 -5.70
C ARG A 100 7.13 4.27 -4.68
N THR A 101 6.85 5.49 -5.15
CA THR A 101 6.70 6.67 -4.29
C THR A 101 5.58 6.47 -3.27
N GLY A 102 4.38 6.07 -3.71
CA GLY A 102 3.24 5.89 -2.81
C GLY A 102 3.50 4.84 -1.73
N TYR A 103 4.14 3.72 -2.08
CA TYR A 103 4.48 2.67 -1.12
C TYR A 103 5.57 3.11 -0.13
N LEU A 104 6.60 3.83 -0.56
CA LEU A 104 7.62 4.39 0.34
C LEU A 104 7.01 5.43 1.30
N ALA A 105 6.14 6.30 0.79
CA ALA A 105 5.40 7.25 1.61
C ALA A 105 4.53 6.54 2.66
N MET A 106 3.81 5.48 2.29
CA MET A 106 3.05 4.64 3.24
C MET A 106 3.97 4.02 4.32
N MET A 107 5.17 3.58 3.97
CA MET A 107 6.13 3.05 4.95
C MET A 107 6.59 4.13 5.93
N GLU A 108 6.90 5.33 5.43
CA GLU A 108 7.23 6.49 6.27
C GLU A 108 6.07 6.90 7.18
N MET A 109 4.82 6.87 6.69
CA MET A 109 3.62 7.09 7.50
C MET A 109 3.54 6.10 8.67
N ARG A 110 3.79 4.81 8.41
CA ARG A 110 3.79 3.77 9.45
C ARG A 110 4.89 4.00 10.51
N LEU A 111 6.08 4.41 10.08
CA LEU A 111 7.18 4.72 11.00
C LEU A 111 6.88 5.97 11.85
N GLU A 112 6.29 7.00 11.26
CA GLU A 112 5.92 8.23 11.98
C GLU A 112 4.74 8.02 12.94
N ALA A 113 3.77 7.17 12.58
CA ALA A 113 2.68 6.76 13.47
C ALA A 113 3.19 6.15 14.78
N GLY A 114 4.36 5.51 14.79
CA GLY A 114 5.00 5.04 16.02
C GLY A 114 5.33 6.15 17.03
N ARG A 115 5.46 7.41 16.57
CA ARG A 115 5.86 8.58 17.36
C ARG A 115 4.70 9.55 17.63
N ARG A 116 3.58 9.41 16.90
CA ARG A 116 2.43 10.32 16.95
C ARG A 116 1.13 9.55 17.22
N PRO A 117 0.60 9.56 18.46
CA PRO A 117 -0.58 8.78 18.82
C PRO A 117 -1.83 9.10 17.99
N GLU A 118 -2.06 10.36 17.63
CA GLU A 118 -3.21 10.78 16.83
C GLU A 118 -3.14 10.22 15.41
N LEU A 119 -1.98 10.37 14.75
CA LEU A 119 -1.72 9.76 13.44
C LEU A 119 -1.85 8.23 13.51
N ARG A 120 -1.34 7.61 14.57
CA ARG A 120 -1.45 6.16 14.79
C ARG A 120 -2.91 5.71 14.80
N ALA A 121 -3.80 6.46 15.46
CA ALA A 121 -5.21 6.11 15.53
C ALA A 121 -5.87 6.17 14.14
N SER A 122 -5.60 7.22 13.36
CA SER A 122 -6.10 7.34 11.98
C SER A 122 -5.58 6.22 11.10
N LEU A 123 -4.25 6.05 11.03
CA LEU A 123 -3.61 5.06 10.18
C LEU A 123 -4.02 3.63 10.56
N MET A 124 -4.19 3.35 11.86
CA MET A 124 -4.68 2.05 12.32
C MET A 124 -6.09 1.77 11.83
N LYS A 125 -6.97 2.78 11.80
CA LYS A 125 -8.33 2.64 11.27
C LYS A 125 -8.29 2.31 9.77
N SER A 126 -7.50 3.06 8.99
CA SER A 126 -7.36 2.84 7.53
C SER A 126 -6.80 1.45 7.24
N LEU A 127 -5.67 1.08 7.86
CA LEU A 127 -5.03 -0.22 7.64
C LEU A 127 -5.86 -1.41 8.13
N ARG A 128 -6.60 -1.25 9.23
CA ARG A 128 -7.53 -2.30 9.70
C ARG A 128 -8.70 -2.44 8.72
N GLY A 129 -9.24 -1.33 8.21
CA GLY A 129 -10.27 -1.34 7.19
C GLY A 129 -9.85 -2.08 5.93
N ASP A 130 -8.64 -1.82 5.43
CA ASP A 130 -8.07 -2.51 4.25
C ASP A 130 -7.93 -4.01 4.48
N LEU A 131 -7.44 -4.41 5.66
CA LEU A 131 -7.29 -5.81 6.02
C LEU A 131 -8.66 -6.50 6.13
N ASP A 132 -9.62 -5.87 6.82
CA ASP A 132 -10.96 -6.42 7.02
C ASP A 132 -11.68 -6.55 5.66
N PHE A 133 -11.56 -5.55 4.78
CA PHE A 133 -12.04 -5.62 3.40
C PHE A 133 -11.40 -6.79 2.64
N GLY A 134 -10.07 -6.94 2.72
CA GLY A 134 -9.36 -8.05 2.08
C GLY A 134 -9.82 -9.42 2.58
N ILE A 135 -10.09 -9.56 3.89
CA ILE A 135 -10.62 -10.79 4.50
C ILE A 135 -12.02 -11.09 3.98
N SER A 136 -12.92 -10.10 4.01
CA SER A 136 -14.29 -10.24 3.49
C SER A 136 -14.28 -10.60 2.00
N PHE A 137 -13.54 -9.84 1.19
CA PHE A 137 -13.39 -10.10 -0.24
C PHE A 137 -12.91 -11.52 -0.52
N HIS A 138 -11.87 -11.98 0.16
CA HIS A 138 -11.29 -13.31 -0.03
C HIS A 138 -12.29 -14.42 0.31
N THR A 139 -13.02 -14.24 1.40
CA THR A 139 -14.01 -15.23 1.89
C THR A 139 -15.25 -15.25 1.01
N GLU A 140 -15.83 -14.09 0.69
CA GLU A 140 -17.03 -13.96 -0.13
C GLU A 140 -16.80 -14.38 -1.58
N SER A 141 -15.59 -14.17 -2.11
CA SER A 141 -15.20 -14.63 -3.45
C SER A 141 -14.94 -16.14 -3.52
N GLY A 142 -14.99 -16.83 -2.38
CA GLY A 142 -14.71 -18.26 -2.30
C GLY A 142 -13.28 -18.60 -2.68
N LEU A 143 -12.29 -17.78 -2.29
CA LEU A 143 -10.88 -18.12 -2.45
C LEU A 143 -10.43 -19.14 -1.37
N PRO A 144 -9.42 -19.98 -1.64
CA PRO A 144 -8.96 -20.99 -0.69
C PRO A 144 -8.37 -20.35 0.59
N GLY A 145 -8.73 -20.91 1.75
CA GLY A 145 -8.30 -20.43 3.06
C GLY A 145 -9.35 -19.56 3.75
N GLY A 146 -8.91 -18.49 4.42
CA GLY A 146 -9.79 -17.58 5.14
C GLY A 146 -9.01 -16.42 5.78
N ALA A 147 -9.53 -15.86 6.88
CA ALA A 147 -8.94 -14.70 7.54
C ALA A 147 -7.46 -14.86 7.90
N GLU A 148 -7.06 -16.06 8.35
CA GLU A 148 -5.66 -16.38 8.65
C GLU A 148 -4.79 -16.29 7.39
N THR A 149 -5.22 -16.91 6.28
CA THR A 149 -4.52 -16.86 4.99
C THR A 149 -4.27 -15.42 4.54
N VAL A 150 -5.31 -14.57 4.56
CA VAL A 150 -5.19 -13.16 4.17
C VAL A 150 -4.24 -12.41 5.11
N THR A 151 -4.35 -12.63 6.42
CA THR A 151 -3.51 -11.95 7.42
C THR A 151 -2.03 -12.30 7.23
N VAL A 152 -1.71 -13.58 7.02
CA VAL A 152 -0.34 -14.05 6.83
C VAL A 152 0.20 -13.62 5.47
N LEU A 153 -0.61 -13.65 4.40
CA LEU A 153 -0.26 -13.10 3.10
C LEU A 153 0.05 -11.61 3.17
N TYR A 154 -0.77 -10.83 3.86
CA TYR A 154 -0.55 -9.40 4.09
C TYR A 154 0.81 -9.14 4.75
N LEU A 155 1.15 -9.90 5.81
CA LEU A 155 2.44 -9.76 6.49
C LEU A 155 3.62 -10.15 5.59
N ALA A 156 3.50 -11.27 4.88
CA ALA A 156 4.56 -11.76 3.99
C ALA A 156 4.79 -10.81 2.80
N ALA A 157 3.72 -10.33 2.19
CA ALA A 157 3.77 -9.38 1.07
C ALA A 157 4.32 -8.03 1.50
N LEU A 158 3.90 -7.51 2.67
CA LEU A 158 4.46 -6.30 3.24
C LEU A 158 5.97 -6.41 3.41
N GLY A 159 6.46 -7.54 3.93
CA GLY A 159 7.89 -7.80 4.09
C GLY A 159 8.64 -7.86 2.76
N LEU A 160 8.12 -8.61 1.78
CA LEU A 160 8.74 -8.73 0.46
C LEU A 160 8.78 -7.37 -0.27
N ILE A 161 7.68 -6.61 -0.24
CA ILE A 161 7.58 -5.29 -0.86
C ILE A 161 8.54 -4.30 -0.18
N LEU A 162 8.58 -4.29 1.17
CA LEU A 162 9.53 -3.47 1.92
C LEU A 162 10.97 -3.76 1.48
N GLU A 163 11.36 -5.03 1.47
CA GLU A 163 12.71 -5.43 1.11
C GLU A 163 13.03 -5.07 -0.34
N HIS A 164 12.16 -5.44 -1.28
CA HIS A 164 12.36 -5.20 -2.70
C HIS A 164 12.45 -3.71 -3.04
N LEU A 165 11.62 -2.88 -2.40
CA LEU A 165 11.66 -1.44 -2.64
C LEU A 165 12.85 -0.79 -1.92
N THR A 166 13.18 -1.14 -0.69
CA THR A 166 14.23 -0.41 0.05
C THR A 166 15.64 -0.91 -0.22
N MET A 167 15.79 -2.19 -0.53
CA MET A 167 17.08 -2.88 -0.66
C MET A 167 17.09 -3.79 -1.91
N PRO A 168 16.94 -3.22 -3.12
CA PRO A 168 16.90 -4.01 -4.35
C PRO A 168 18.17 -4.85 -4.51
N GLY A 169 17.99 -6.14 -4.79
CA GLY A 169 19.07 -7.11 -4.95
C GLY A 169 19.54 -7.79 -3.66
N MET A 170 19.08 -7.39 -2.48
CA MET A 170 19.49 -8.01 -1.20
C MET A 170 19.17 -9.52 -1.17
N LEU A 171 18.00 -9.90 -1.68
CA LEU A 171 17.52 -11.28 -1.70
C LEU A 171 18.01 -12.09 -2.93
N ASP A 172 18.78 -11.49 -3.84
CA ASP A 172 19.20 -12.16 -5.06
C ASP A 172 20.05 -13.40 -4.74
N GLY A 173 19.60 -14.56 -5.25
CA GLY A 173 20.27 -15.84 -5.01
C GLY A 173 20.11 -16.39 -3.58
N ALA A 174 19.38 -15.72 -2.69
CA ALA A 174 19.13 -16.20 -1.32
C ALA A 174 18.36 -17.54 -1.31
N VAL A 175 17.51 -17.76 -2.31
CA VAL A 175 16.85 -19.05 -2.55
C VAL A 175 17.26 -19.57 -3.93
N PRO A 176 18.02 -20.68 -4.00
CA PRO A 176 18.50 -21.22 -5.28
C PRO A 176 17.37 -21.51 -6.27
N GLY A 177 17.51 -20.98 -7.49
CA GLY A 177 16.57 -21.21 -8.60
C GLY A 177 15.23 -20.47 -8.49
N VAL A 178 15.11 -19.48 -7.60
CA VAL A 178 13.90 -18.66 -7.46
C VAL A 178 14.22 -17.21 -7.85
N SER A 179 13.40 -16.62 -8.73
CA SER A 179 13.52 -15.22 -9.11
C SER A 179 13.03 -14.29 -8.01
N VAL A 180 13.58 -13.08 -7.97
CA VAL A 180 13.22 -12.03 -7.01
C VAL A 180 12.70 -10.82 -7.78
N PRO A 181 11.57 -10.21 -7.37
CA PRO A 181 10.67 -10.62 -6.28
C PRO A 181 9.61 -11.67 -6.68
N GLU A 182 9.33 -11.87 -7.97
CA GLU A 182 8.15 -12.60 -8.46
C GLU A 182 8.15 -14.08 -8.02
N GLY A 183 9.29 -14.77 -8.15
CA GLY A 183 9.40 -16.17 -7.73
C GLY A 183 9.27 -16.35 -6.22
N LEU A 184 9.72 -15.37 -5.43
CA LEU A 184 9.49 -15.37 -3.98
C LEU A 184 8.01 -15.14 -3.64
N MET A 185 7.31 -14.29 -4.41
CA MET A 185 5.86 -14.13 -4.27
C MET A 185 5.12 -15.45 -4.53
N ASP A 186 5.50 -16.19 -5.58
CA ASP A 186 4.94 -17.52 -5.84
C ASP A 186 5.20 -18.50 -4.68
N ARG A 187 6.39 -18.44 -4.06
CA ARG A 187 6.72 -19.26 -2.89
C ARG A 187 5.87 -18.88 -1.69
N ILE A 188 5.72 -17.59 -1.39
CA ILE A 188 4.85 -17.07 -0.34
C ILE A 188 3.43 -17.62 -0.50
N VAL A 189 2.85 -17.50 -1.70
CA VAL A 189 1.49 -17.99 -1.98
C VAL A 189 1.41 -19.49 -1.84
N ARG A 190 2.36 -20.25 -2.40
CA ARG A 190 2.37 -21.72 -2.29
C ARG A 190 2.48 -22.20 -0.84
N THR A 191 3.21 -21.48 0.00
CA THR A 191 3.43 -21.81 1.41
C THR A 191 2.21 -21.47 2.27
N ILE A 192 1.53 -20.35 2.01
CA ILE A 192 0.47 -19.83 2.89
C ILE A 192 -0.92 -20.28 2.45
N VAL A 193 -1.17 -20.40 1.14
CA VAL A 193 -2.50 -20.65 0.59
C VAL A 193 -2.73 -22.16 0.44
N PRO A 194 -3.79 -22.72 1.04
CA PRO A 194 -4.08 -24.14 0.94
C PRO A 194 -4.46 -24.54 -0.50
N GLN A 195 -4.26 -25.82 -0.82
CA GLN A 195 -4.59 -26.36 -2.15
C GLN A 195 -6.10 -26.53 -2.38
N GLU A 196 -6.84 -26.79 -1.30
CA GLU A 196 -8.29 -26.98 -1.31
C GLU A 196 -8.93 -26.03 -0.31
N GLN A 197 -10.18 -25.69 -0.59
CA GLN A 197 -11.04 -25.02 0.36
C GLN A 197 -11.46 -26.05 1.40
N PRO A 198 -11.28 -25.82 2.72
CA PRO A 198 -11.88 -26.71 3.70
C PRO A 198 -13.38 -26.75 3.42
N LEU A 199 -13.92 -27.96 3.21
CA LEU A 199 -15.36 -28.18 3.12
C LEU A 199 -16.00 -27.52 4.34
N ALA A 200 -16.87 -26.54 4.11
CA ALA A 200 -17.65 -25.94 5.19
C ALA A 200 -18.45 -27.07 5.89
N PRO A 201 -18.42 -27.15 7.23
CA PRO A 201 -19.15 -28.17 7.98
C PRO A 201 -20.67 -28.06 7.81
#